data_AF-A0A060ZFX7-F1
#
_entry.id   AF-A0A060ZFX7-F1
#
_cell.length_a   1.000
_cell.length_b   1.000
_cell.length_c   1.000
_cell.angle_alpha   90.00
_cell.angle_beta   90.00
_cell.angle_gamma   90.00
#
_symmetry.space_group_name_H-M   'P 1'
#
loop_
_entity.id
_entity.type
_entity.pdbx_description
1 polymer ?
#
loop_
_entity_poly.entity_id
_entity_poly.type
_entity_poly.pdbx_seq_one_letter_code
_entity_poly.pdbx_strand_id
1 'polypeptide(L)' 'MMNTPVVVSALEMGFERGLVKQTVQSKILTIGENYKTVQELVSDLLSAEDQKREEEKEMLTEEMASGRGDADRGDSFW' A
#
# COMPACT_ATOMS: atom_id res chain seq x y z
N MET A 1 10.47 -9.88 9.94
CA MET A 1 9.00 -9.70 9.95
C MET A 1 8.26 -10.52 8.88
N MET A 2 8.87 -10.91 7.74
CA MET A 2 8.19 -11.69 6.65
C MET A 2 8.37 -13.21 6.69
N ASN A 3 9.17 -13.75 7.61
CA ASN A 3 9.47 -15.19 7.67
C ASN A 3 8.55 -15.95 8.65
N THR A 4 7.35 -15.43 8.93
CA THR A 4 6.40 -16.16 9.75
C THR A 4 5.71 -17.22 8.89
N PRO A 5 5.40 -18.40 9.43
CA PRO A 5 4.71 -19.46 8.68
C PRO A 5 3.38 -18.94 8.11
N VAL A 6 2.74 -18.02 8.83
CA VAL A 6 1.49 -17.37 8.42
C VAL A 6 1.65 -16.58 7.12
N VAL A 7 2.72 -15.78 7.00
CA VAL A 7 3.03 -14.99 5.80
C VAL A 7 3.43 -15.90 4.64
N VAL A 8 4.22 -16.94 4.90
CA VAL A 8 4.63 -17.90 3.86
C VAL A 8 3.42 -18.61 3.27
N SER A 9 2.47 -19.05 4.09
CA SER A 9 1.23 -19.67 3.60
C SER A 9 0.39 -18.74 2.73
N ALA A 10 0.29 -17.44 3.07
CA ALA A 10 -0.40 -16.49 2.20
C ALA A 10 0.32 -16.32 0.85
N LEU A 11 1.65 -16.30 0.85
CA LEU A 11 2.42 -16.25 -0.41
C LEU A 11 2.24 -17.53 -1.24
N GLU A 12 2.17 -18.70 -0.61
CA GLU A 12 1.91 -19.98 -1.29
C GLU A 12 0.49 -20.06 -1.87
N MET A 13 -0.48 -19.37 -1.27
CA MET A 13 -1.85 -19.24 -1.79
C MET A 13 -1.95 -18.32 -3.02
N GLY A 14 -0.87 -17.61 -3.37
CA GLY A 14 -0.82 -16.75 -4.54
C GLY A 14 -1.07 -15.27 -4.26
N PHE A 15 -1.16 -14.85 -2.99
CA PHE A 15 -1.27 -13.42 -2.67
C PHE A 15 0.01 -12.66 -3.02
N GLU A 16 -0.17 -11.42 -3.49
CA GLU A 16 0.95 -10.58 -3.89
C GLU A 16 1.81 -10.20 -2.67
N ARG A 17 3.14 -10.31 -2.81
CA ARG A 17 4.10 -9.93 -1.75
C ARG A 17 3.94 -8.48 -1.29
N GLY A 18 3.57 -7.58 -2.19
CA GLY A 18 3.33 -6.16 -1.89
C GLY A 18 2.15 -5.98 -0.95
N LEU A 19 1.01 -6.59 -1.31
CA LEU A 19 -0.20 -6.60 -0.49
C LEU A 19 0.05 -7.22 0.89
N VAL A 20 0.64 -8.42 0.92
CA VAL A 20 0.96 -9.11 2.17
C VAL A 20 1.85 -8.27 3.08
N LYS A 21 2.84 -7.60 2.49
CA LYS A 21 3.73 -6.72 3.25
C LYS A 21 2.99 -5.54 3.86
N GLN A 22 2.16 -4.86 3.09
CA GLN A 22 1.41 -3.69 3.56
C GLN A 22 0.42 -4.08 4.65
N THR A 23 -0.34 -5.16 4.46
CA THR A 23 -1.33 -5.63 5.43
C THR A 23 -0.69 -6.01 6.76
N VAL A 24 0.41 -6.78 6.73
CA VAL A 24 1.17 -7.14 7.95
C VAL A 24 1.73 -5.90 8.65
N GLN A 25 2.30 -4.97 7.88
CA GLN A 25 2.87 -3.76 8.45
C GLN A 25 1.79 -2.87 9.08
N SER A 26 0.64 -2.71 8.40
CA SER A 26 -0.49 -1.93 8.89
C SER A 26 -1.09 -2.54 10.17
N LYS A 27 -1.24 -3.86 10.21
CA LYS A 27 -1.68 -4.59 11.42
C LYS A 27 -0.77 -4.36 12.61
N ILE A 28 0.55 -4.45 12.39
CA ILE A 28 1.53 -4.20 13.45
C ILE A 28 1.48 -2.74 13.92
N LEU A 29 1.26 -1.77 13.03
CA LEU A 29 1.13 -0.35 13.41
C LEU A 29 -0.15 -0.05 14.18
N THR A 30 -1.25 -0.72 13.85
CA THR A 30 -2.57 -0.49 14.45
C THR A 30 -2.79 -1.25 15.75
N ILE A 31 -2.35 -2.51 15.81
CA ILE A 31 -2.61 -3.43 16.94
C ILE A 31 -1.34 -3.72 17.74
N GLY A 32 -0.15 -3.47 17.20
CA GLY A 32 1.12 -3.76 17.87
C GLY A 32 1.53 -5.23 17.84
N GLU A 33 0.74 -6.10 17.21
CA GLU A 33 0.98 -7.54 17.12
C GLU A 33 0.98 -8.03 15.67
N ASN A 34 1.59 -9.19 15.44
CA ASN A 34 1.57 -9.88 14.15
C ASN A 34 0.43 -10.92 14.11
N TYR A 35 0.03 -11.32 12.91
CA TYR A 35 -1.02 -12.31 12.68
C TYR A 35 -0.70 -13.65 13.34
N LYS A 36 -1.66 -14.17 14.11
CA LYS A 36 -1.54 -15.43 14.83
C LYS A 36 -2.02 -16.62 13.99
N THR A 37 -2.91 -16.38 13.02
CA THR A 37 -3.48 -17.42 12.15
C THR A 37 -3.50 -16.98 10.69
N VAL A 38 -3.43 -17.95 9.77
CA VAL A 38 -3.54 -17.71 8.33
C VAL A 38 -4.92 -17.18 7.97
N GLN A 39 -5.98 -17.67 8.62
CA GLN A 39 -7.33 -17.20 8.34
C GLN A 39 -7.50 -15.71 8.62
N GLU A 40 -6.95 -15.22 9.74
CA GLU A 40 -7.00 -13.79 10.05
C GLU A 40 -6.23 -12.96 9.03
N LEU A 41 -5.03 -13.40 8.63
CA LEU A 41 -4.26 -12.74 7.59
C LEU A 41 -5.01 -12.72 6.26
N VAL A 42 -5.57 -13.86 5.82
CA VAL A 42 -6.29 -13.97 4.54
C VAL A 42 -7.56 -13.11 4.53
N SER A 43 -8.32 -13.06 5.62
CA SER A 43 -9.49 -12.17 5.72
C SER A 43 -9.11 -10.69 5.56
N ASP A 44 -8.02 -10.27 6.22
CA ASP A 44 -7.55 -8.89 6.12
C ASP A 44 -6.93 -8.60 4.73
N LEU A 45 -6.29 -9.60 4.09
CA LEU A 45 -5.75 -9.47 2.73
C LEU A 45 -6.85 -9.29 1.69
N LEU A 46 -7.91 -10.09 1.75
CA LEU A 46 -9.05 -9.97 0.84
C LEU A 46 -9.70 -8.59 0.99
N SER A 47 -9.90 -8.14 2.23
CA SER A 47 -10.46 -6.81 2.51
C SER A 47 -9.57 -5.68 2.00
N ALA A 48 -8.24 -5.80 2.16
CA ALA A 48 -7.27 -4.81 1.68
C ALA A 48 -7.13 -4.80 0.15
N GLU A 49 -7.27 -5.95 -0.51
CA GLU A 49 -7.24 -6.03 -1.98
C GLU A 49 -8.42 -5.28 -2.60
N ASP A 50 -9.61 -5.42 -2.01
CA ASP A 50 -10.80 -4.70 -2.45
C ASP A 50 -10.65 -3.17 -2.29
N GLN A 51 -10.04 -2.72 -1.18
CA GLN A 51 -9.83 -1.28 -0.92
C GLN A 51 -8.71 -0.66 -1.77
N LYS A 52 -7.62 -1.40 -2.03
CA LYS A 52 -6.49 -0.91 -2.85
C LYS A 52 -6.90 -0.65 -4.30
N ARG A 53 -7.90 -1.37 -4.82
CA ARG A 53 -8.50 -1.13 -6.15
C ARG A 53 -9.17 0.26 -6.24
N GLU A 54 -9.60 0.81 -5.11
CA GLU A 54 -10.27 2.11 -5.05
C GLU A 54 -9.24 3.25 -4.91
N GLU A 55 -8.18 3.06 -4.12
CA GLU A 55 -7.14 4.08 -3.86
C GLU A 55 -6.20 4.33 -5.05
N GLU A 56 -5.86 3.30 -5.84
CA GLU A 56 -5.02 3.49 -7.05
C GLU A 56 -5.70 4.39 -8.11
N LYS A 57 -7.04 4.51 -8.05
CA LYS A 57 -7.81 5.37 -8.96
C LYS A 57 -7.73 6.86 -8.57
N GLU A 58 -7.42 7.17 -7.30
CA GLU A 58 -7.36 8.55 -6.78
C GLU A 58 -5.92 9.10 -6.77
N MET A 59 -4.90 8.27 -6.57
CA MET A 59 -3.49 8.72 -6.53
C MET A 59 -2.95 9.20 -7.89
N LEU A 60 -3.46 8.65 -9.01
CA LEU A 60 -3.10 9.10 -10.35
C LEU A 60 -3.69 10.49 -10.71
N THR A 61 -4.76 10.90 -10.04
CA THR A 61 -5.39 12.22 -10.26
C THR A 61 -4.69 13.36 -9.54
N GLU A 62 -3.95 13.10 -8.46
CA GLU A 62 -3.20 14.13 -7.73
C GLU A 62 -1.78 14.40 -8.27
N GLU A 63 -1.14 13.43 -8.92
CA GLU A 63 0.19 13.65 -9.53
C GLU A 63 0.13 14.56 -10.78
N MET A 64 -0.99 14.58 -11.52
CA MET A 64 -1.15 15.50 -12.67
C MET A 64 -1.41 16.97 -12.27
N ALA A 65 -1.78 17.25 -11.02
CA ALA A 65 -2.13 18.61 -10.58
C ALA A 65 -0.94 19.42 -10.03
N SER A 66 0.19 18.79 -9.71
CA SER A 66 1.35 19.47 -9.10
C SER A 66 2.47 19.83 -10.09
N GLY A 67 2.33 19.50 -11.38
CA GLY A 67 3.37 19.66 -12.40
C GLY A 67 3.33 20.94 -13.25
N ARG A 68 2.66 22.03 -12.83
CA ARG A 68 2.65 23.28 -13.62
C ARG A 68 2.63 24.53 -12.75
N GLY A 69 3.69 24.69 -11.96
CA GLY A 69 3.88 25.83 -11.07
C GLY A 69 5.22 26.54 -11.17
N ASP A 70 6.14 26.19 -12.09
CA ASP A 70 7.47 26.80 -12.08
C ASP A 70 8.08 26.94 -13.48
N ALA A 71 7.86 28.08 -14.13
CA ALA A 71 8.81 28.73 -15.05
C ALA A 71 8.23 30.05 -15.57
N ASP A 72 8.23 31.09 -14.74
CA ASP A 72 8.35 32.47 -15.26
C ASP A 72 9.13 33.32 -14.26
N ARG A 73 10.44 33.07 -14.22
CA ARG A 73 11.42 34.01 -13.68
C ARG A 73 12.34 34.38 -14.83
N GLY A 74 12.03 35.49 -15.48
CA GLY A 74 12.82 36.11 -16.52
C GLY A 74 12.72 37.62 -16.40
N ASP A 75 13.49 38.19 -15.48
CA ASP A 75 13.89 39.59 -15.52
C ASP A 75 14.32 39.98 -16.94
N SER A 76 13.70 41.03 -17.50
CA SER A 76 14.31 41.83 -18.55
C SER A 76 14.04 43.29 -18.28
N PHE A 77 14.97 43.88 -17.53
CA PHE A 77 15.41 45.27 -17.65
C PHE A 77 15.41 45.70 -19.13
N TRP A 78 14.63 46.74 -19.48
CA TRP A 78 14.94 47.90 -20.34
C TRP A 78 13.65 48.73 -20.50
#